data_AF-A0A9E0UZW3-F1
#
_entry.id   AF-A0A9E0UZW3-F1
#
_cell.length_a   1.000
_cell.length_b   1.000
_cell.length_c   1.000
_cell.angle_alpha   90.00
_cell.angle_beta   90.00
_cell.angle_gamma   90.00
#
_symmetry.space_group_name_H-M   'P 1'
#
loop_
_entity.id
_entity.type
_entity.pdbx_description
1 polymer ?
#
loop_
_entity_poly.entity_id
_entity_poly.type
_entity_poly.pdbx_seq_one_letter_code
_entity_poly.pdbx_strand_id
1 'polypeptide(L)'
;MTRKEKARFVSDKLAELYPRTPIPLDHQDAYTLLVAVVLSAQCTDKKVNEITPLLFARARTPQQMAKLSVEDIQDIIRPCGLSPMKSKGIHGLSRIIVEEHGGVVPRTFAALEALPAVGHKTASVVMSQAFGVPAFPVDT
;
A
#
# COMPACT_ATOMS: atom_id res chain seq x y z
N MET A 1 -26.86 -19.51 -18.95
CA MET A 1 -25.42 -19.25 -18.68
C MET A 1 -25.01 -19.87 -17.35
N THR A 2 -23.93 -20.63 -17.35
CA THR A 2 -23.24 -21.12 -16.15
C THR A 2 -22.60 -19.96 -15.37
N ARG A 3 -22.20 -20.18 -14.11
CA ARG A 3 -21.45 -19.17 -13.33
C ARG A 3 -20.16 -18.74 -14.04
N LYS A 4 -19.47 -19.69 -14.67
CA LYS A 4 -18.22 -19.44 -15.42
C LYS A 4 -18.47 -18.58 -16.66
N GLU A 5 -19.56 -18.82 -17.38
CA GLU A 5 -19.95 -18.00 -18.54
C GLU A 5 -20.35 -16.59 -18.13
N LYS A 6 -21.09 -16.44 -17.02
CA LYS A 6 -21.46 -15.11 -16.48
C LYS A 6 -20.23 -14.31 -16.05
N ALA A 7 -19.30 -14.94 -15.32
CA ALA A 7 -18.06 -14.30 -14.89
C ALA A 7 -17.22 -13.82 -16.09
N ARG A 8 -17.14 -14.64 -17.14
CA ARG A 8 -16.45 -14.26 -18.39
C ARG A 8 -17.11 -13.07 -19.07
N PHE A 9 -18.43 -13.12 -19.26
CA PHE A 9 -19.18 -12.02 -19.85
C PHE A 9 -18.98 -10.69 -19.09
N VAL A 10 -19.04 -10.73 -17.75
CA VAL A 10 -18.81 -9.54 -16.92
C VAL A 10 -17.37 -9.04 -17.07
N SER A 11 -16.38 -9.94 -17.02
CA SER A 11 -14.97 -9.59 -17.20
C SER A 11 -14.71 -8.94 -18.56
N ASP A 12 -15.26 -9.51 -19.64
CA ASP A 12 -15.09 -8.98 -21.00
C ASP A 12 -15.73 -7.59 -21.13
N LYS A 13 -16.91 -7.39 -20.53
CA LYS A 13 -17.59 -6.09 -20.53
C LYS A 13 -16.87 -5.04 -19.69
N LEU A 14 -16.30 -5.42 -18.55
CA LEU A 14 -15.47 -4.51 -17.75
C LEU A 14 -14.19 -4.11 -18.49
N ALA A 15 -13.55 -5.04 -19.21
CA ALA A 15 -12.38 -4.73 -20.02
C ALA A 15 -12.69 -3.77 -21.18
N GLU A 16 -13.89 -3.88 -21.79
CA GLU A 16 -14.37 -2.96 -22.81
C GLU A 16 -14.64 -1.54 -22.25
N LEU A 17 -15.30 -1.46 -21.09
CA LEU A 17 -15.65 -0.19 -20.45
C LEU A 17 -14.44 0.52 -19.82
N TYR A 18 -13.47 -0.25 -19.33
CA TYR A 18 -12.29 0.23 -18.62
C TYR A 18 -10.99 -0.30 -19.27
N PRO A 19 -10.70 0.07 -20.53
CA PRO A 19 -9.57 -0.47 -21.28
C PRO A 19 -8.20 -0.07 -20.70
N ARG A 20 -8.18 0.98 -19.88
CA ARG A 20 -7.01 1.42 -19.10
C ARG A 20 -7.47 1.81 -17.71
N THR A 21 -6.99 1.08 -16.71
CA THR A 21 -7.22 1.39 -15.30
C THR A 21 -5.98 2.06 -14.72
N PRO A 22 -6.06 3.34 -14.29
CA PRO A 22 -4.93 4.00 -13.65
C PRO A 22 -4.65 3.33 -12.30
N ILE A 23 -3.39 3.39 -11.85
CA ILE A 23 -3.06 3.02 -10.47
C ILE A 23 -3.52 4.18 -9.59
N PRO A 24 -4.40 3.94 -8.60
CA PRO A 24 -5.10 5.04 -7.93
C PRO A 24 -4.25 5.76 -6.88
N LEU A 25 -3.21 5.13 -6.36
CA LEU A 25 -2.32 5.70 -5.35
C LEU A 25 -1.03 6.21 -5.99
N ASP A 26 -0.67 7.46 -5.73
CA ASP A 26 0.55 8.07 -6.27
C ASP A 26 1.78 7.54 -5.53
N HIS A 27 2.72 6.94 -6.26
CA HIS A 27 3.93 6.33 -5.70
C HIS A 27 5.08 6.34 -6.73
N GLN A 28 6.31 6.17 -6.26
CA GLN A 28 7.51 6.17 -7.11
C GLN A 28 8.23 4.80 -7.10
N ASP A 29 8.01 4.00 -6.06
CA ASP A 29 8.65 2.71 -5.84
C ASP A 29 7.78 1.80 -4.95
N ALA A 30 8.26 0.57 -4.70
CA ALA A 30 7.54 -0.40 -3.89
C ALA A 30 7.33 0.05 -2.43
N TYR A 31 8.22 0.87 -1.88
CA TYR A 31 8.12 1.31 -0.50
C TYR A 31 7.09 2.43 -0.33
N THR A 32 7.15 3.45 -1.20
CA THR A 32 6.14 4.51 -1.25
C THR A 32 4.76 3.95 -1.55
N LEU A 33 4.64 2.93 -2.42
CA LEU A 33 3.39 2.20 -2.63
C LEU A 33 2.92 1.50 -1.35
N LEU A 34 3.80 0.72 -0.69
CA LEU A 34 3.46 0.02 0.54
C LEU A 34 2.90 0.97 1.61
N VAL A 35 3.56 2.11 1.82
CA VAL A 35 3.11 3.15 2.77
C VAL A 35 1.76 3.74 2.32
N ALA A 36 1.58 4.04 1.04
CA ALA A 36 0.32 4.57 0.52
C ALA A 36 -0.85 3.59 0.73
N VAL A 37 -0.64 2.28 0.51
CA VAL A 37 -1.67 1.26 0.73
C VAL A 37 -2.00 1.08 2.22
N VAL A 38 -1.00 1.18 3.11
CA VAL A 38 -1.26 1.21 4.56
C VAL A 38 -2.12 2.43 4.94
N LEU A 39 -1.86 3.58 4.32
CA LEU A 39 -2.67 4.79 4.54
C LEU A 39 -4.09 4.68 3.97
N SER A 40 -4.30 3.91 2.90
CA SER A 40 -5.61 3.79 2.24
C SER A 40 -6.64 3.00 3.07
N ALA A 41 -6.21 2.26 4.10
CA ALA A 41 -7.15 1.57 4.98
C ALA A 41 -8.14 2.56 5.62
N GLN A 42 -9.43 2.44 5.30
CA GLN A 42 -10.50 3.36 5.70
C GLN A 42 -10.19 4.83 5.36
N CYS A 43 -9.53 5.08 4.23
CA CYS A 43 -9.22 6.41 3.72
C CYS A 43 -9.44 6.43 2.20
N THR A 44 -9.80 7.58 1.64
CA THR A 44 -9.97 7.70 0.18
C THR A 44 -8.61 7.86 -0.49
N ASP A 45 -8.44 7.27 -1.68
CA ASP A 45 -7.20 7.41 -2.46
C ASP A 45 -6.84 8.88 -2.70
N LYS A 46 -7.86 9.73 -2.96
CA LYS A 46 -7.68 11.18 -3.07
C LYS A 46 -7.01 11.78 -1.84
N LYS A 47 -7.47 11.42 -0.63
CA LYS A 47 -6.89 11.94 0.61
C LYS A 47 -5.46 11.41 0.82
N VAL A 48 -5.21 10.14 0.49
CA VAL A 48 -3.87 9.55 0.55
C VAL A 48 -2.92 10.31 -0.38
N ASN A 49 -3.33 10.62 -1.62
CA ASN A 49 -2.52 11.34 -2.59
C ASN A 49 -2.30 12.83 -2.23
N GLU A 50 -3.20 13.43 -1.44
CA GLU A 50 -2.98 14.77 -0.87
C GLU A 50 -1.92 14.77 0.25
N ILE A 51 -1.81 13.68 1.02
CA ILE A 51 -0.97 13.62 2.24
C ILE A 51 0.39 12.98 2.00
N THR A 52 0.47 11.97 1.13
CA THR A 52 1.72 11.27 0.84
C THR A 52 2.85 12.18 0.33
N PRO A 53 2.62 13.25 -0.47
CA PRO A 53 3.69 14.18 -0.83
C PRO A 53 4.32 14.87 0.39
N LEU A 54 3.52 15.21 1.40
CA LEU A 54 4.01 15.84 2.63
C LEU A 54 4.87 14.88 3.45
N LEU A 55 4.42 13.62 3.57
CA LEU A 55 5.17 12.57 4.26
C LEU A 55 6.47 12.24 3.53
N PHE A 56 6.41 12.03 2.21
CA PHE A 56 7.55 11.62 1.40
C PHE A 56 8.59 12.73 1.19
N ALA A 57 8.19 14.00 1.30
CA ALA A 57 9.15 15.11 1.39
C ALA A 57 10.02 15.04 2.65
N ARG A 58 9.51 14.46 3.75
CA ARG A 58 10.27 14.23 4.99
C ARG A 58 11.03 12.90 4.96
N ALA A 59 10.37 11.84 4.54
CA ALA A 59 10.93 10.49 4.49
C ALA A 59 10.24 9.63 3.42
N ARG A 60 10.98 9.25 2.38
CA ARG A 60 10.48 8.41 1.28
C ARG A 60 11.17 7.05 1.16
N THR A 61 12.09 6.75 2.08
CA THR A 61 12.81 5.47 2.13
C THR A 61 12.64 4.84 3.50
N PRO A 62 12.75 3.50 3.64
CA PRO A 62 12.68 2.84 4.94
C PRO A 62 13.65 3.45 5.96
N GLN A 63 14.88 3.77 5.53
CA GLN A 63 15.94 4.34 6.36
C GLN A 63 15.62 5.75 6.84
N GLN A 64 14.96 6.57 6.02
CA GLN A 64 14.51 7.90 6.44
C GLN A 64 13.31 7.80 7.37
N MET A 65 12.35 6.92 7.06
CA MET A 65 11.10 6.80 7.82
C MET A 65 11.35 6.20 9.21
N ALA A 66 12.24 5.21 9.31
CA ALA A 66 12.65 4.62 10.58
C ALA A 66 13.34 5.61 11.53
N LYS A 67 13.85 6.75 11.02
CA LYS A 67 14.45 7.83 11.83
C LYS A 67 13.42 8.84 12.36
N LEU A 68 12.23 8.90 11.76
CA LEU A 68 11.15 9.74 12.26
C LEU A 68 10.55 9.12 13.53
N SER A 69 10.13 9.97 14.47
CA SER A 69 9.32 9.50 15.59
C SER A 69 7.93 9.06 15.10
N VAL A 70 7.26 8.23 15.89
CA VAL A 70 5.87 7.84 15.60
C VAL A 70 4.97 9.08 15.61
N GLU A 71 5.25 10.02 16.49
CA GLU A 71 4.57 11.30 16.65
C GLU A 71 4.73 12.18 15.40
N ASP A 72 5.94 12.31 14.86
CA ASP A 72 6.20 13.06 13.62
C ASP A 72 5.39 12.49 12.44
N ILE A 73 5.36 11.16 12.30
CA ILE A 73 4.58 10.49 11.26
C ILE A 73 3.09 10.74 11.48
N GLN A 74 2.62 10.54 12.72
CA GLN A 74 1.21 10.71 13.10
C GLN A 74 0.69 12.11 12.80
N ASP A 75 1.49 13.13 13.06
CA ASP A 75 1.12 14.53 12.85
C ASP A 75 0.89 14.84 11.37
N ILE A 76 1.71 14.27 10.49
CA ILE A 76 1.56 14.42 9.03
C ILE A 76 0.33 13.65 8.53
N ILE A 77 0.15 12.41 8.98
CA ILE A 77 -0.90 11.51 8.45
C ILE A 77 -2.25 11.63 9.18
N ARG A 78 -2.37 12.54 10.14
CA ARG A 78 -3.61 12.80 10.91
C ARG A 78 -4.86 12.91 10.02
N PRO A 79 -4.82 13.57 8.85
CA PRO A 79 -6.00 13.67 7.97
C PRO A 79 -6.46 12.34 7.36
N CYS A 80 -5.65 11.28 7.37
CA CYS A 80 -5.99 9.98 6.78
C CYS A 80 -6.81 9.08 7.72
N GLY A 81 -7.15 9.53 8.93
CA GLY A 81 -7.86 8.72 9.93
C GLY A 81 -7.02 7.55 10.46
N LEU A 82 -7.40 6.99 11.61
CA LEU A 82 -6.66 5.90 12.30
C LEU A 82 -5.16 6.19 12.47
N SER A 83 -4.77 7.48 12.52
CA SER A 83 -3.37 7.89 12.48
C SER A 83 -2.50 7.32 13.61
N PRO A 84 -2.98 7.10 14.85
CA PRO A 84 -2.13 6.49 15.90
C PRO A 84 -1.75 5.03 15.58
N MET A 85 -2.62 4.29 14.91
CA MET A 85 -2.33 2.90 14.50
C MET A 85 -1.46 2.88 13.25
N LYS A 86 -1.78 3.71 12.25
CA LYS A 86 -1.04 3.80 11.00
C LYS A 86 0.39 4.30 11.20
N SER A 87 0.61 5.28 12.07
CA SER A 87 1.95 5.81 12.35
C SER A 87 2.86 4.76 12.99
N LYS A 88 2.35 4.03 13.99
CA LYS A 88 3.05 2.89 14.60
C LYS A 88 3.35 1.79 13.58
N GLY A 89 2.38 1.47 12.73
CA GLY A 89 2.55 0.50 11.64
C GLY A 89 3.66 0.91 10.66
N ILE A 90 3.59 2.15 10.14
CA ILE A 90 4.58 2.70 9.19
C ILE A 90 5.98 2.76 9.82
N HIS A 91 6.10 3.22 11.07
CA HIS A 91 7.38 3.25 11.76
C HIS A 91 7.94 1.82 11.94
N GLY A 92 7.12 0.89 12.44
CA GLY A 92 7.51 -0.50 12.69
C GLY A 92 7.90 -1.25 11.42
N LEU A 93 7.10 -1.17 10.35
CA LEU A 93 7.43 -1.84 9.08
C LEU A 93 8.70 -1.25 8.46
N SER A 94 8.94 0.05 8.62
CA SER A 94 10.15 0.69 8.09
C SER A 94 11.39 0.20 8.82
N ARG A 95 11.31 0.03 10.14
CA ARG A 95 12.39 -0.55 10.94
C ARG A 95 12.68 -2.00 10.54
N ILE A 96 11.66 -2.86 10.46
CA ILE A 96 11.82 -4.27 10.06
C ILE A 96 12.43 -4.36 8.65
N ILE A 97 11.98 -3.55 7.70
CA ILE A 97 12.56 -3.53 6.35
C ILE A 97 14.05 -3.17 6.38
N VAL A 98 14.46 -2.22 7.23
CA VAL A 98 15.88 -1.87 7.38
C VAL A 98 16.67 -2.97 8.07
N GLU A 99 16.19 -3.47 9.20
CA GLU A 99 16.89 -4.39 10.09
C GLU A 99 16.96 -5.82 9.51
N GLU A 100 15.87 -6.31 8.92
CA GLU A 100 15.73 -7.71 8.49
C GLU A 100 15.76 -7.91 6.96
N HIS A 101 15.46 -6.86 6.18
CA HIS A 101 15.40 -6.93 4.72
C HIS A 101 16.39 -6.01 3.99
N GLY A 102 17.38 -5.46 4.71
CA GLY A 102 18.45 -4.65 4.12
C GLY A 102 17.96 -3.34 3.47
N GLY A 103 16.81 -2.83 3.91
CA GLY A 103 16.21 -1.61 3.38
C GLY A 103 15.40 -1.79 2.09
N VAL A 104 15.08 -3.03 1.69
CA VAL A 104 14.33 -3.35 0.49
C VAL A 104 13.00 -4.00 0.85
N VAL A 105 11.90 -3.56 0.23
CA VAL A 105 10.57 -4.18 0.44
C VAL A 105 10.62 -5.65 0.02
N PRO A 106 10.25 -6.60 0.90
CA PRO A 106 10.32 -8.01 0.59
C PRO A 106 9.32 -8.40 -0.52
N ARG A 107 9.69 -9.38 -1.34
CA ARG A 107 8.94 -9.82 -2.52
C ARG A 107 8.19 -11.14 -2.32
N THR A 108 7.75 -11.42 -1.09
CA THR A 108 6.99 -12.63 -0.76
C THR A 108 5.81 -12.27 0.14
N PHE A 109 4.68 -12.96 -0.04
CA PHE A 109 3.50 -12.76 0.81
C PHE A 109 3.82 -12.93 2.30
N ALA A 110 4.47 -14.02 2.68
CA ALA A 110 4.79 -14.31 4.08
C ALA A 110 5.57 -13.18 4.76
N ALA A 111 6.61 -12.66 4.09
CA ALA A 111 7.40 -11.55 4.64
C ALA A 111 6.64 -10.21 4.63
N LEU A 112 5.81 -9.93 3.61
CA LEU A 112 4.98 -8.72 3.60
C LEU A 112 3.94 -8.76 4.72
N GLU A 113 3.26 -9.89 4.92
CA GLU A 113 2.24 -10.07 5.95
C GLU A 113 2.80 -10.11 7.37
N ALA A 114 4.10 -10.39 7.53
CA ALA A 114 4.79 -10.25 8.80
C ALA A 114 5.02 -8.78 9.19
N LEU A 115 4.91 -7.83 8.24
CA LEU A 115 5.05 -6.41 8.53
C LEU A 115 3.81 -5.87 9.26
N PRO A 116 3.98 -5.01 10.28
CA PRO A 116 2.85 -4.42 11.00
C PRO A 116 1.99 -3.57 10.06
N ALA A 117 0.67 -3.64 10.28
CA ALA A 117 -0.36 -2.99 9.46
C ALA A 117 -0.44 -3.49 8.00
N VAL A 118 0.22 -4.60 7.65
CA VAL A 118 0.14 -5.22 6.33
C VAL A 118 -0.65 -6.53 6.42
N GLY A 119 -1.92 -6.48 6.01
CA GLY A 119 -2.73 -7.68 5.84
C GLY A 119 -2.61 -8.28 4.44
N HIS A 120 -3.27 -9.42 4.20
CA HIS A 120 -3.24 -10.14 2.92
C HIS A 120 -3.65 -9.27 1.71
N LYS A 121 -4.61 -8.35 1.89
CA LYS A 121 -5.00 -7.39 0.84
C LYS A 121 -3.87 -6.43 0.48
N THR A 122 -3.22 -5.83 1.49
CA THR A 122 -2.09 -4.91 1.29
C THR A 122 -0.92 -5.64 0.61
N ALA A 123 -0.58 -6.84 1.08
CA ALA A 123 0.43 -7.67 0.46
C ALA A 123 0.10 -7.98 -1.00
N SER A 124 -1.16 -8.34 -1.30
CA SER A 124 -1.63 -8.61 -2.67
C SER A 124 -1.52 -7.40 -3.59
N VAL A 125 -1.83 -6.19 -3.11
CA VAL A 125 -1.66 -4.95 -3.89
C VAL A 125 -0.18 -4.74 -4.23
N VAL A 126 0.71 -4.84 -3.24
CA VAL A 126 2.16 -4.63 -3.45
C VAL A 126 2.74 -5.70 -4.39
N MET A 127 2.38 -6.97 -4.20
CA MET A 127 2.82 -8.06 -5.07
C MET A 127 2.39 -7.85 -6.52
N SER A 128 1.14 -7.43 -6.74
CA SER A 128 0.62 -7.17 -8.09
C SER A 128 1.19 -5.91 -8.72
N GLN A 129 1.14 -4.77 -8.03
CA GLN A 129 1.40 -3.46 -8.63
C GLN A 129 2.88 -3.09 -8.61
N ALA A 130 3.62 -3.48 -7.56
CA ALA A 130 5.06 -3.17 -7.45
C ALA A 130 5.94 -4.22 -8.14
N PHE A 131 5.53 -5.50 -8.08
CA PHE A 131 6.38 -6.63 -8.48
C PHE A 131 5.85 -7.43 -9.67
N GLY A 132 4.64 -7.10 -10.17
CA GLY A 132 4.06 -7.78 -11.33
C GLY A 132 3.68 -9.25 -11.07
N VAL A 133 3.58 -9.66 -9.81
CA VAL A 133 3.19 -11.02 -9.44
C VAL A 133 1.67 -11.10 -9.45
N PRO A 134 1.05 -12.02 -10.22
CA PRO A 134 -0.41 -12.13 -10.30
C PRO A 134 -1.03 -12.33 -8.91
N ALA A 135 -1.86 -11.37 -8.50
CA ALA A 135 -2.63 -11.41 -7.26
C ALA A 135 -3.97 -10.71 -7.48
N PHE A 136 -4.98 -11.07 -6.68
CA PHE A 136 -6.32 -10.49 -6.77
C PHE A 136 -6.69 -9.86 -5.42
N PRO A 137 -6.25 -8.61 -5.15
CA PRO A 137 -6.57 -7.92 -3.91
C PRO A 137 -8.07 -7.65 -3.84
N VAL A 138 -8.74 -8.24 -2.85
CA VAL A 138 -10.17 -8.04 -2.60
C VAL A 138 -10.34 -6.96 -1.53
N ASP A 139 -11.02 -5.87 -1.87
CA ASP A 139 -11.39 -4.78 -0.96
C ASP A 139 -12.93 -4.66 -0.86
N THR A 140 -13.41 -3.83 0.08
CA THR A 140 -14.85 -3.56 0.32
C THR A 140 -15.48 -2.63 -0.70
#